data_AF-A0A412CLZ0-F1
#
_entry.id   AF-A0A412CLZ0-F1
#
_cell.length_a   1.000
_cell.length_b   1.000
_cell.length_c   1.000
_cell.angle_alpha   90.00
_cell.angle_beta   90.00
_cell.angle_gamma   90.00
#
_symmetry.space_group_name_H-M   'P 1'
#
loop_
_entity.id
_entity.type
_entity.pdbx_description
1 polymer ?
#
loop_
_entity_poly.entity_id
_entity_poly.type
_entity_poly.pdbx_seq_one_letter_code
_entity_poly.pdbx_strand_id
1 'polypeptide(L)'
;MAKTKIHHLDLNQLGNAEYLCFAQQVASLISSAKALHVAESVVTSYKANIAKMSCAASPLSENGCIAIRTKMDDQYEDITATVDAFSILQPSQEITDFISRLNKLVDRTRKACRRHITRKYVE
;
A
#
# COMPACT_ATOMS: atom_id res chain seq x y z
N MET A 1 12.99 -20.53 9.63
CA MET A 1 12.83 -19.33 8.78
C MET A 1 12.47 -18.16 9.67
N ALA A 2 13.09 -16.99 9.47
CA ALA A 2 12.77 -15.81 10.27
C ALA A 2 11.34 -15.34 9.95
N LYS A 3 10.53 -15.11 10.99
CA LYS A 3 9.19 -14.54 10.88
C LYS A 3 9.34 -13.11 10.36
N THR A 4 9.17 -12.91 9.05
CA THR A 4 9.32 -11.59 8.45
C THR A 4 7.97 -10.91 8.56
N LYS A 5 7.82 -10.01 9.54
CA LYS A 5 6.59 -9.27 9.77
C LYS A 5 6.50 -8.08 8.79
N ILE A 6 5.32 -7.79 8.26
CA ILE A 6 5.09 -6.56 7.50
C ILE A 6 5.27 -5.33 8.39
N HIS A 7 6.04 -4.35 7.91
CA HIS A 7 6.25 -3.07 8.59
C HIS A 7 4.97 -2.22 8.51
N HIS A 8 4.58 -1.65 9.66
CA HIS A 8 3.48 -0.70 9.70
C HIS A 8 3.81 0.59 8.94
N LEU A 9 2.83 1.26 8.32
CA LEU A 9 2.99 2.61 7.79
C LEU A 9 1.73 3.37 8.18
N ASP A 10 1.91 4.53 8.83
CA ASP A 10 0.79 5.41 9.13
C ASP A 10 0.40 6.15 7.85
N LEU A 11 -0.56 5.58 7.12
CA LEU A 11 -1.01 6.08 5.82
C LEU A 11 -1.67 7.46 5.91
N ASN A 12 -2.14 7.86 7.09
CA ASN A 12 -2.75 9.18 7.32
C ASN A 12 -1.72 10.31 7.23
N GLN A 13 -0.43 10.01 7.42
CA GLN A 13 0.65 11.00 7.27
C GLN A 13 0.99 11.31 5.81
N LEU A 14 0.46 10.53 4.86
CA LEU A 14 0.68 10.73 3.43
C LEU A 14 -0.33 11.74 2.88
N GLY A 15 0.14 12.75 2.15
CA GLY A 15 -0.72 13.55 1.29
C GLY A 15 -1.34 12.69 0.17
N ASN A 16 -2.41 13.15 -0.48
CA ASN A 16 -3.12 12.37 -1.50
C ASN A 16 -2.21 11.88 -2.64
N ALA A 17 -1.25 12.71 -3.08
CA ALA A 17 -0.28 12.35 -4.11
C ALA A 17 0.72 11.28 -3.63
N GLU A 18 1.23 11.42 -2.41
CA GLU A 18 2.16 10.45 -1.81
C GLU A 18 1.47 9.10 -1.57
N TYR A 19 0.24 9.15 -1.07
CA TYR A 19 -0.62 7.99 -0.87
C TYR A 19 -0.87 7.25 -2.19
N LEU A 20 -1.27 7.99 -3.24
CA LEU A 20 -1.53 7.41 -4.55
C LEU A 20 -0.28 6.74 -5.13
N CYS A 21 0.88 7.38 -5.03
CA CYS A 21 2.15 6.83 -5.48
C CYS A 21 2.54 5.56 -4.69
N PHE A 22 2.32 5.54 -3.38
CA PHE A 22 2.52 4.36 -2.56
C PHE A 22 1.59 3.22 -3.00
N ALA A 23 0.29 3.50 -3.12
CA ALA A 23 -0.72 2.51 -3.52
C ALA A 23 -0.45 1.91 -4.90
N GLN A 24 -0.02 2.72 -5.87
CA GLN A 24 0.40 2.25 -7.20
C GLN A 24 1.57 1.27 -7.13
N GLN A 25 2.57 1.56 -6.30
CA GLN A 25 3.71 0.65 -6.11
C GLN A 25 3.29 -0.65 -5.41
N VAL A 26 2.40 -0.59 -4.41
CA VAL A 26 1.81 -1.78 -3.79
C VAL A 26 1.06 -2.62 -4.83
N ALA A 27 0.22 -2.01 -5.66
CA ALA A 27 -0.51 -2.72 -6.71
C ALA A 27 0.42 -3.38 -7.74
N SER A 28 1.55 -2.74 -8.06
CA SER A 28 2.59 -3.33 -8.91
C SER A 28 3.26 -4.53 -8.24
N LEU A 29 3.59 -4.44 -6.95
CA LEU A 29 4.16 -5.56 -6.19
C LEU A 29 3.20 -6.76 -6.15
N ILE A 30 1.92 -6.53 -5.86
CA ILE A 30 0.89 -7.58 -5.83
C ILE A 30 0.79 -8.25 -7.21
N SER A 31 0.77 -7.47 -8.28
CA SER A 31 0.66 -8.00 -9.65
C SER A 31 1.90 -8.78 -10.09
N SER A 32 3.06 -8.52 -9.48
CA SER A 32 4.30 -9.22 -9.78
C SER A 32 4.44 -10.56 -9.04
N ALA A 33 3.62 -10.80 -8.03
CA ALA A 33 3.58 -12.04 -7.28
C ALA A 33 2.55 -12.99 -7.89
N LYS A 34 2.92 -14.27 -8.05
CA LYS A 34 2.12 -15.35 -8.61
C LYS A 34 1.12 -15.93 -7.60
N ALA A 35 1.50 -16.05 -6.32
CA ALA A 35 0.65 -16.60 -5.27
C ALA A 35 0.82 -15.86 -3.92
N LEU A 36 -0.09 -14.92 -3.65
CA LEU A 36 -0.20 -14.25 -2.35
C LEU A 36 -1.43 -14.69 -1.54
N HIS A 37 -2.27 -15.56 -2.10
CA HIS A 37 -3.55 -15.99 -1.52
C HIS A 37 -4.57 -14.86 -1.26
N VAL A 38 -4.30 -13.65 -1.76
CA VAL A 38 -5.23 -12.52 -1.74
C VAL A 38 -6.33 -12.75 -2.78
N ALA A 39 -7.58 -12.49 -2.41
CA ALA A 39 -8.71 -12.60 -3.31
C ALA A 39 -8.57 -11.65 -4.51
N GLU A 40 -8.78 -12.15 -5.73
CA GLU A 40 -8.67 -11.36 -6.96
C GLU A 40 -9.62 -10.16 -6.98
N SER A 41 -10.80 -10.30 -6.36
CA SER A 41 -11.78 -9.22 -6.20
C SER A 41 -11.22 -8.03 -5.40
N VAL A 42 -10.44 -8.30 -4.35
CA VAL A 42 -9.78 -7.29 -3.52
C VAL A 42 -8.73 -6.55 -4.34
N VAL A 43 -7.88 -7.28 -5.06
CA VAL A 43 -6.84 -6.70 -5.94
C VAL A 43 -7.46 -5.84 -7.04
N THR A 44 -8.53 -6.33 -7.67
CA THR A 44 -9.24 -5.62 -8.74
C THR A 44 -9.89 -4.34 -8.23
N SER A 45 -10.56 -4.41 -7.08
CA SER A 45 -11.19 -3.25 -6.46
C SER A 45 -10.15 -2.21 -5.98
N TYR A 46 -9.01 -2.66 -5.44
CA TYR A 46 -7.90 -1.78 -5.06
C TYR A 46 -7.34 -1.01 -6.27
N LYS A 47 -7.08 -1.70 -7.39
CA LYS A 47 -6.65 -1.07 -8.65
C LYS A 47 -7.69 -0.09 -9.21
N ALA A 48 -8.97 -0.43 -9.13
CA ALA A 48 -10.05 0.46 -9.55
C ALA A 48 -10.11 1.74 -8.70
N ASN A 49 -9.88 1.64 -7.39
CA ASN A 49 -9.84 2.79 -6.49
C ASN A 49 -8.61 3.69 -6.72
N ILE A 50 -7.44 3.10 -7.04
CA ILE A 50 -6.26 3.84 -7.53
C ILE A 50 -6.62 4.65 -8.78
N ALA A 51 -7.29 4.02 -9.75
CA ALA A 51 -7.69 4.69 -10.99
C ALA A 51 -8.66 5.85 -10.71
N LYS A 52 -9.63 5.67 -9.78
CA LYS A 52 -10.55 6.75 -9.38
C LYS A 52 -9.80 7.94 -8.75
N MET A 53 -8.84 7.69 -7.85
CA MET A 53 -8.01 8.76 -7.27
C MET A 53 -7.10 9.44 -8.30
N SER A 54 -6.64 8.69 -9.31
CA SER A 54 -5.74 9.20 -10.36
C SER A 54 -6.46 9.90 -11.51
N CYS A 55 -7.79 9.78 -11.61
CA CYS A 55 -8.54 10.25 -12.79
C CYS A 55 -8.62 11.77 -12.82
N ALA A 56 -7.82 12.40 -13.69
CA ALA A 56 -7.82 13.84 -13.91
C ALA A 56 -9.10 14.37 -14.58
N ALA A 57 -9.99 13.48 -15.06
CA ALA A 57 -11.21 13.84 -15.77
C ALA A 57 -12.27 14.51 -14.89
N SER A 58 -12.23 14.27 -13.57
CA SER A 58 -13.06 14.96 -12.59
C SER A 58 -12.25 15.14 -11.30
N PRO A 59 -11.87 16.36 -10.90
CA PRO A 59 -11.27 16.56 -9.58
C PRO A 59 -12.26 16.08 -8.53
N LEU A 60 -11.89 15.03 -7.80
CA LEU A 60 -12.66 14.55 -6.66
C LEU A 60 -12.72 15.66 -5.62
N SER A 61 -13.89 15.84 -5.01
CA SER A 61 -13.98 16.65 -3.79
C SER A 61 -13.08 16.06 -2.70
N GLU A 62 -12.69 16.88 -1.73
CA GLU A 62 -11.90 16.42 -0.58
C GLU A 62 -12.57 15.22 0.12
N ASN A 63 -13.88 15.30 0.34
CA ASN A 63 -14.68 14.19 0.89
C ASN A 63 -14.67 12.94 0.00
N GLY A 64 -14.67 13.11 -1.33
CA GLY A 64 -14.54 12.00 -2.27
C GLY A 64 -13.18 11.31 -2.19
N CYS A 65 -12.09 12.09 -2.06
CA CYS A 65 -10.75 11.57 -1.85
C CYS A 65 -10.65 10.79 -0.53
N ILE A 66 -11.18 11.36 0.57
CA ILE A 66 -11.19 10.73 1.89
C ILE A 66 -11.91 9.36 1.82
N ALA A 67 -13.11 9.32 1.26
CA ALA A 67 -13.90 8.08 1.17
C ALA A 67 -13.21 6.99 0.34
N ILE A 68 -12.47 7.36 -0.72
CA ILE A 68 -11.71 6.39 -1.52
C ILE A 68 -10.47 5.92 -0.76
N ARG A 69 -9.77 6.83 -0.06
CA ARG A 69 -8.61 6.47 0.78
C ARG A 69 -8.97 5.51 1.88
N THR A 70 -10.05 5.75 2.63
CA THR A 70 -10.52 4.81 3.67
C THR A 70 -10.73 3.41 3.09
N LYS A 71 -11.40 3.29 1.94
CA LYS A 71 -11.59 1.99 1.28
C LYS A 71 -10.29 1.34 0.86
N MET A 72 -9.33 2.13 0.38
CA MET A 72 -8.02 1.63 -0.01
C MET A 72 -7.16 1.22 1.19
N ASP A 73 -7.33 1.88 2.34
CA ASP A 73 -6.68 1.51 3.61
C ASP A 73 -7.19 0.16 4.09
N ASP A 74 -8.52 -0.05 4.10
CA ASP A 74 -9.14 -1.34 4.45
C ASP A 74 -8.65 -2.46 3.52
N GLN A 75 -8.55 -2.17 2.21
CA GLN A 75 -8.04 -3.12 1.22
C GLN A 75 -6.56 -3.45 1.44
N TYR A 76 -5.75 -2.44 1.74
CA TYR A 76 -4.34 -2.63 2.06
C TYR A 76 -4.17 -3.48 3.34
N GLU A 77 -4.99 -3.23 4.36
CA GLU A 77 -5.03 -4.06 5.57
C GLU A 77 -5.37 -5.51 5.21
N ASP A 78 -6.46 -5.76 4.47
CA ASP A 78 -6.88 -7.12 4.10
C ASP A 78 -5.80 -7.87 3.31
N ILE A 79 -5.14 -7.19 2.37
CA ILE A 79 -4.01 -7.73 1.61
C ILE A 79 -2.87 -8.12 2.56
N THR A 80 -2.46 -7.21 3.44
CA THR A 80 -1.31 -7.44 4.32
C THR A 80 -1.60 -8.47 5.40
N ALA A 81 -2.81 -8.50 5.96
CA ALA A 81 -3.26 -9.51 6.91
C ALA A 81 -3.29 -10.91 6.28
N THR A 82 -3.78 -11.02 5.04
CA THR A 82 -3.77 -12.28 4.29
C THR A 82 -2.33 -12.76 4.08
N VAL A 83 -1.45 -11.90 3.56
CA VAL A 83 -0.04 -12.25 3.32
C VAL A 83 0.66 -12.64 4.61
N ASP A 84 0.45 -11.90 5.72
CA ASP A 84 1.03 -12.23 7.02
C ASP A 84 0.52 -13.58 7.54
N ALA A 85 -0.77 -13.88 7.41
CA ALA A 85 -1.35 -15.17 7.81
C ALA A 85 -0.73 -16.33 7.01
N PHE A 86 -0.64 -16.20 5.68
CA PHE A 86 -0.03 -17.23 4.84
C PHE A 86 1.49 -17.33 5.01
N SER A 87 2.17 -16.26 5.43
CA SER A 87 3.58 -16.33 5.82
C SER A 87 3.85 -17.26 7.01
N ILE A 88 2.81 -17.54 7.82
CA ILE A 88 2.86 -18.43 8.99
C ILE A 88 2.30 -19.80 8.63
N LEU A 89 1.11 -19.85 8.01
CA LEU A 89 0.40 -21.09 7.71
C LEU A 89 1.06 -21.88 6.57
N GLN A 90 1.52 -21.19 5.53
CA GLN A 90 2.13 -21.80 4.36
C GLN A 90 3.28 -20.92 3.84
N PRO A 91 4.42 -20.89 4.55
CA PRO A 91 5.55 -20.06 4.17
C PRO A 91 6.05 -20.43 2.76
N SER A 92 6.32 -19.41 1.95
CA SER A 92 6.90 -19.59 0.62
C SER A 92 7.97 -18.53 0.33
N GLN A 93 8.87 -18.83 -0.61
CA GLN A 93 9.86 -17.85 -1.05
C GLN A 93 9.18 -16.60 -1.64
N GLU A 94 8.07 -16.79 -2.34
CA GLU A 94 7.31 -15.71 -2.96
C GLU A 94 6.67 -14.77 -1.92
N ILE A 95 6.05 -15.31 -0.87
CA ILE A 95 5.53 -14.52 0.26
C ILE A 95 6.68 -13.79 0.95
N THR A 96 7.81 -14.48 1.16
CA THR A 96 9.01 -13.87 1.78
C THR A 96 9.56 -12.72 0.95
N ASP A 97 9.65 -12.88 -0.38
CA ASP A 97 10.12 -11.87 -1.31
C ASP A 97 9.16 -10.69 -1.39
N PHE A 98 7.85 -10.96 -1.41
CA PHE A 98 6.82 -9.93 -1.37
C PHE A 98 6.93 -9.09 -0.09
N ILE A 99 6.97 -9.71 1.08
CA ILE A 99 7.10 -9.01 2.37
C ILE A 99 8.39 -8.18 2.40
N SER A 100 9.51 -8.74 1.92
CA SER A 100 10.78 -8.02 1.83
C SER A 100 10.69 -6.77 0.94
N ARG A 101 10.05 -6.87 -0.22
CA ARG A 101 9.85 -5.75 -1.14
C ARG A 101 8.88 -4.71 -0.57
N LEU A 102 7.79 -5.16 0.07
CA LEU A 102 6.81 -4.29 0.72
C LEU A 102 7.45 -3.52 1.87
N ASN A 103 8.24 -4.17 2.72
CA ASN A 103 8.95 -3.53 3.83
C ASN A 103 9.95 -2.47 3.33
N LYS A 104 10.69 -2.78 2.25
CA LYS A 104 11.57 -1.79 1.60
C LYS A 104 10.79 -0.59 1.06
N LEU A 105 9.61 -0.81 0.49
CA LEU A 105 8.74 0.27 0.01
C LEU A 105 8.26 1.13 1.19
N VAL A 106 7.72 0.53 2.25
CA VAL A 106 7.29 1.22 3.47
C VAL A 106 8.42 2.08 4.06
N ASP A 107 9.62 1.53 4.18
CA ASP A 107 10.75 2.25 4.75
C ASP A 107 11.22 3.42 3.86
N ARG A 108 11.14 3.28 2.53
CA ARG A 108 11.41 4.37 1.59
C ARG A 108 10.37 5.47 1.71
N THR A 109 9.08 5.13 1.78
CA THR A 109 7.98 6.09 1.96
C THR A 109 8.13 6.87 3.26
N ARG A 110 8.38 6.18 4.39
CA ARG A 110 8.66 6.84 5.69
C ARG A 110 9.83 7.82 5.62
N LYS A 111 10.91 7.46 4.91
CA LYS A 111 12.08 8.35 4.73
C LYS A 111 11.74 9.55 3.85
N ALA A 112 10.92 9.38 2.81
CA ALA A 112 10.46 10.47 1.97
C ALA A 112 9.57 11.46 2.75
N CYS A 113 8.55 10.97 3.47
CA CYS A 113 7.64 11.83 4.23
C CYS A 113 8.32 12.58 5.38
N ARG A 114 9.23 11.92 6.13
CA ARG A 114 10.03 12.63 7.15
C ARG A 114 10.81 13.80 6.57
N ARG A 115 11.44 13.63 5.40
CA ARG A 115 12.16 14.71 4.71
C ARG A 115 11.22 15.82 4.22
N HIS A 116 10.03 15.47 3.76
CA HIS A 116 9.02 16.45 3.35
C HIS A 116 8.54 17.31 4.53
N ILE A 117 8.29 16.69 5.69
CA ILE A 117 7.95 17.39 6.93
C ILE A 117 9.10 18.29 7.37
N THR A 118 10.34 17.78 7.48
CA THR A 118 11.50 18.58 7.90
C THR A 118 11.74 19.78 6.98
N ARG A 119 11.55 19.65 5.66
CA ARG A 119 11.76 20.75 4.72
C ARG A 119 10.72 21.87 4.87
N LYS A 120 9.48 21.57 5.28
CA LYS A 120 8.42 22.56 5.52
C LYS A 120 8.63 23.45 6.76
N TYR A 121 9.54 23.08 7.67
CA TYR A 121 9.84 23.84 8.89
C TYR A 121 11.19 24.58 8.84
N VAL A 122 11.86 24.57 7.68
CA VAL A 122 13.18 25.21 7.48
C VAL A 122 13.11 26.34 6.44
N GLU A 123 11.93 26.60 5.88
CA GLU A 123 11.60 27.75 5.02
C GLU A 123 10.70 28.73 5.78
#